data_AF-A0AAE8MGS9-F1
#
_entry.id   AF-A0AAE8MGS9-F1
#
_cell.length_a   1.000
_cell.length_b   1.000
_cell.length_c   1.000
_cell.angle_alpha   90.00
_cell.angle_beta   90.00
_cell.angle_gamma   90.00
#
_symmetry.space_group_name_H-M   'P 1'
#
loop_
_entity.id
_entity.type
_entity.pdbx_description
1 polymer ?
#
loop_
_entity_poly.entity_id
_entity_poly.type
_entity_poly.pdbx_seq_one_letter_code
_entity_poly.pdbx_strand_id
1 'polypeptide(L)'
;MPSMEPPSLATHLLSALLPPQIAESIQKHILHPRSPVQIVAHNVLTQAQNLLDTAAPLLEPLFDRVMVLLAENQGLVGVVASLAVLATVVIILNWIRRLLMWWTRMAMRIVFWAFLAALGAWIWERGVFESARDMAVISGKILGYGAAIKDVWLQEYDRYEAQQAMGGTRDAASGRRSR
;
A
#
# COMPACT_ATOMS: atom_id res chain seq x y z
N MET A 1 -38.45 -35.68 -10.82
CA MET A 1 -38.53 -34.27 -11.24
C MET A 1 -37.26 -33.57 -10.77
N PRO A 2 -36.37 -33.12 -11.67
CA PRO A 2 -35.11 -32.48 -11.28
C PRO A 2 -35.34 -31.01 -10.92
N SER A 3 -34.91 -30.63 -9.73
CA SER A 3 -34.87 -29.25 -9.22
C SER A 3 -33.87 -28.42 -10.03
N MET A 4 -34.37 -27.50 -10.87
CA MET A 4 -33.54 -26.46 -11.47
C MET A 4 -33.28 -25.37 -10.43
N GLU A 5 -32.10 -25.38 -9.82
CA GLU A 5 -31.61 -24.23 -9.04
C GLU A 5 -31.44 -23.03 -9.99
N PRO A 6 -32.02 -21.85 -9.67
CA PRO A 6 -31.94 -20.69 -10.55
C PRO A 6 -30.49 -20.19 -10.66
N PRO A 7 -30.04 -19.78 -11.86
CA PRO A 7 -28.69 -19.25 -12.07
C PRO A 7 -28.50 -18.03 -11.17
N SER A 8 -27.66 -18.22 -10.15
CA SER A 8 -27.42 -17.28 -9.07
C SER A 8 -27.10 -15.87 -9.58
N LEU A 9 -27.65 -14.88 -8.89
CA LEU A 9 -27.51 -13.43 -9.11
C LEU A 9 -26.07 -12.96 -9.36
N ALA A 10 -25.08 -13.74 -8.91
CA ALA A 10 -23.67 -13.57 -9.24
C ALA A 10 -23.42 -13.48 -10.75
N THR A 11 -24.09 -14.33 -11.55
CA THR A 11 -23.96 -14.38 -13.01
C THR A 11 -24.48 -13.11 -13.67
N HIS A 12 -25.59 -12.57 -13.17
CA HIS A 12 -26.21 -11.35 -13.66
C HIS A 12 -25.39 -10.10 -13.34
N LEU A 13 -24.79 -10.05 -12.13
CA LEU A 13 -23.92 -8.95 -11.71
C LEU A 13 -22.57 -8.98 -12.44
N LEU A 14 -22.04 -10.17 -12.73
CA LEU A 14 -20.85 -10.35 -13.56
C LEU A 14 -21.09 -9.88 -15.00
N SER A 15 -22.27 -10.15 -15.58
CA SER A 15 -22.60 -9.67 -16.93
C SER A 15 -22.89 -8.17 -17.02
N ALA A 16 -23.35 -7.55 -15.93
CA ALA A 16 -23.70 -6.13 -15.90
C ALA A 16 -22.48 -5.23 -15.74
N LEU A 17 -21.39 -5.73 -15.13
CA LEU A 17 -20.22 -4.93 -14.78
C LEU A 17 -18.96 -5.26 -15.61
N LEU A 18 -18.93 -6.39 -16.32
CA LEU A 18 -17.78 -6.82 -17.12
C LEU A 18 -18.12 -6.87 -18.64
N PRO A 19 -17.30 -6.28 -19.52
CA PRO A 19 -17.46 -6.35 -20.98
C PRO A 19 -17.58 -7.80 -21.49
N PRO A 20 -18.43 -8.08 -22.49
CA PRO A 20 -18.78 -9.43 -22.94
C PRO A 20 -17.58 -10.30 -23.37
N GLN A 21 -16.50 -9.68 -23.87
CA GLN A 21 -15.25 -10.37 -24.22
C GLN A 21 -14.51 -11.01 -23.03
N ILE A 22 -14.72 -10.53 -21.80
CA ILE A 22 -14.10 -11.10 -20.59
C ILE A 22 -14.94 -12.26 -20.04
N ALA A 23 -16.27 -12.15 -20.10
CA ALA A 23 -17.19 -13.20 -19.64
C ALA A 23 -16.98 -14.53 -20.39
N GLU A 24 -16.77 -14.48 -21.71
CA GLU A 24 -16.55 -15.68 -22.53
C GLU A 24 -15.18 -16.34 -22.24
N SER A 25 -14.14 -15.54 -21.97
CA SER A 25 -12.79 -16.04 -21.63
C SER A 25 -12.73 -16.64 -20.22
N ILE A 26 -13.42 -16.04 -19.25
CA ILE A 26 -13.56 -16.56 -17.88
C ILE A 26 -14.39 -17.84 -17.90
N GLN A 27 -15.47 -17.90 -18.67
CA GLN A 27 -16.29 -19.11 -18.72
C GLN A 27 -15.56 -20.28 -19.42
N LYS A 28 -14.76 -19.98 -20.45
CA LYS A 28 -13.98 -20.98 -21.20
C LYS A 28 -12.74 -21.49 -20.45
N HIS A 29 -12.08 -20.66 -19.64
CA HIS A 29 -10.80 -21.04 -18.98
C HIS A 29 -10.85 -21.09 -17.44
N ILE A 30 -11.79 -20.39 -16.80
CA ILE A 30 -11.84 -20.25 -15.33
C ILE A 30 -12.98 -21.09 -14.71
N LEU A 31 -14.09 -21.32 -15.42
CA LEU A 31 -15.26 -22.06 -14.91
C LEU A 31 -15.39 -23.52 -15.37
N HIS A 32 -14.40 -24.08 -16.10
CA HIS A 32 -14.43 -25.50 -16.44
C HIS A 32 -14.00 -26.34 -15.21
N PRO A 33 -14.75 -27.38 -14.77
CA PRO A 33 -14.43 -28.25 -13.62
C PRO A 33 -13.06 -28.98 -13.62
N ARG A 34 -12.18 -28.71 -14.58
CA ARG A 34 -10.78 -29.18 -14.64
C ARG A 34 -9.78 -28.03 -14.84
N SER A 35 -10.12 -26.82 -14.39
CA SER A 35 -9.21 -25.68 -14.52
C SER A 35 -8.01 -25.83 -13.55
N PRO A 36 -6.77 -25.54 -13.99
CA PRO A 36 -5.58 -25.64 -13.13
C PRO A 36 -5.65 -24.68 -11.94
N VAL A 37 -6.41 -23.59 -12.04
CA VAL A 37 -6.67 -22.66 -10.94
C VAL A 37 -7.49 -23.33 -9.83
N GLN A 38 -8.47 -24.15 -10.18
CA GLN A 38 -9.28 -24.89 -9.21
C GLN A 38 -8.48 -25.99 -8.52
N ILE A 39 -7.56 -26.64 -9.22
CA ILE A 39 -6.63 -27.63 -8.64
C ILE A 39 -5.68 -26.95 -7.65
N VAL A 40 -5.10 -25.79 -8.00
CA VAL A 40 -4.24 -25.03 -7.09
C VAL A 40 -5.03 -24.54 -5.88
N ALA A 41 -6.25 -24.01 -6.07
CA ALA A 41 -7.10 -23.59 -4.96
C ALA A 41 -7.44 -24.74 -4.01
N HIS A 42 -7.78 -25.92 -4.56
CA HIS A 42 -8.06 -27.10 -3.76
C HIS A 42 -6.81 -27.58 -3.02
N ASN A 43 -5.65 -27.61 -3.68
CA ASN A 43 -4.38 -27.99 -3.06
C ASN A 43 -3.90 -27.00 -2.00
N VAL A 44 -4.20 -25.71 -2.15
CA VAL A 44 -3.91 -24.70 -1.13
C VAL A 44 -4.84 -24.88 0.06
N LEU A 45 -6.12 -25.15 -0.18
CA LEU A 45 -7.11 -25.37 0.88
C LEU A 45 -6.79 -26.64 1.68
N THR A 46 -6.44 -27.74 1.02
CA THR A 46 -6.07 -28.99 1.70
C THR A 46 -4.74 -28.87 2.43
N GLN A 47 -3.76 -28.14 1.89
CA GLN A 47 -2.52 -27.85 2.63
C GLN A 47 -2.76 -26.94 3.83
N ALA A 48 -3.62 -25.93 3.71
CA ALA A 48 -3.99 -25.08 4.83
C ALA A 48 -4.69 -25.88 5.94
N GLN A 49 -5.58 -26.80 5.59
CA GLN A 49 -6.26 -27.70 6.53
C GLN A 49 -5.27 -28.65 7.20
N ASN A 50 -4.40 -29.33 6.45
CA ASN A 50 -3.41 -30.24 7.01
C ASN A 50 -2.42 -29.53 7.95
N LEU A 51 -2.03 -28.29 7.62
CA LEU A 51 -1.19 -27.46 8.48
C LEU A 51 -1.93 -27.05 9.76
N LEU A 52 -3.23 -26.73 9.65
CA LEU A 52 -4.07 -26.46 10.81
C LEU A 52 -4.20 -27.71 11.69
N ASP A 53 -4.47 -28.88 11.12
CA ASP A 53 -4.64 -30.13 11.86
C ASP A 53 -3.34 -30.57 12.55
N THR A 54 -2.18 -30.25 11.96
CA THR A 54 -0.87 -30.49 12.56
C THR A 54 -0.55 -29.48 13.66
N ALA A 55 -0.96 -28.23 13.50
CA ALA A 55 -0.70 -27.16 14.46
C ALA A 55 -1.71 -27.12 15.62
N ALA A 56 -2.93 -27.60 15.40
CA ALA A 56 -4.02 -27.63 16.37
C ALA A 56 -3.62 -28.26 17.72
N PRO A 57 -3.03 -29.48 17.78
CA PRO A 57 -2.66 -30.10 19.06
C PRO A 57 -1.54 -29.36 19.80
N LEU A 58 -0.74 -28.55 19.11
CA LEU A 58 0.30 -27.71 19.72
C LEU A 58 -0.29 -26.40 20.29
N LEU A 59 -1.36 -25.90 19.67
CA LEU A 59 -2.03 -24.65 20.05
C LEU A 59 -3.07 -24.86 21.15
N GLU A 60 -3.74 -26.02 21.17
CA GLU A 60 -4.78 -26.39 22.14
C GLU A 60 -4.34 -26.21 23.61
N PRO A 61 -3.21 -26.77 24.09
CA PRO A 61 -2.79 -26.61 25.49
C PRO A 61 -2.37 -25.17 25.83
N LEU A 62 -1.95 -24.38 24.86
CA LEU A 62 -1.64 -22.96 25.07
C LEU A 62 -2.92 -22.15 25.22
N PHE A 63 -3.91 -22.42 24.38
CA PHE A 63 -5.21 -21.76 24.43
C PHE A 63 -5.93 -22.07 25.75
N ASP A 64 -5.94 -23.34 26.18
CA ASP A 64 -6.56 -23.73 27.44
C ASP A 64 -5.89 -23.07 28.64
N ARG A 65 -4.55 -22.99 28.67
CA ARG A 65 -3.82 -22.29 29.74
C ARG A 65 -4.16 -20.80 29.77
N VAL A 66 -4.25 -20.16 28.61
CA VAL A 66 -4.64 -18.75 28.52
C VAL A 66 -6.09 -18.57 28.99
N MET A 67 -7.01 -19.43 28.57
CA MET A 67 -8.42 -19.36 28.98
C MET A 67 -8.62 -19.59 30.47
N VAL A 68 -7.90 -20.54 31.08
CA VAL A 68 -7.94 -20.78 32.53
C VAL A 68 -7.42 -19.57 33.30
N LEU A 69 -6.27 -19.00 32.90
CA LEU A 69 -5.70 -17.80 33.53
C LEU A 69 -6.61 -16.57 33.39
N LEU A 70 -7.32 -16.45 32.26
CA LEU A 70 -8.31 -15.39 32.05
C LEU A 70 -9.57 -15.63 32.90
N ALA A 71 -10.09 -16.86 32.95
CA ALA A 71 -11.28 -17.19 33.71
C ALA A 71 -11.10 -17.02 35.23
N GLU A 72 -9.91 -17.30 35.74
CA GLU A 72 -9.58 -17.18 37.17
C GLU A 72 -9.52 -15.71 37.64
N ASN A 73 -9.23 -14.75 36.75
CA ASN A 73 -9.10 -13.34 37.09
C ASN A 73 -9.93 -12.43 36.18
N GLN A 74 -11.23 -12.29 36.49
CA GLN A 74 -12.17 -11.46 35.70
C GLN A 74 -11.72 -10.00 35.50
N GLY A 75 -11.06 -9.39 36.50
CA GLY A 75 -10.49 -8.04 36.37
C GLY A 75 -9.30 -7.95 35.39
N LEU A 76 -8.55 -9.05 35.24
CA LEU A 76 -7.39 -9.14 34.36
C LEU A 76 -7.81 -9.33 32.90
N VAL A 77 -8.95 -9.99 32.65
CA VAL A 77 -9.53 -10.16 31.31
C VAL A 77 -9.76 -8.82 30.62
N GLY A 78 -10.35 -7.84 31.30
CA GLY A 78 -10.65 -6.53 30.71
C GLY A 78 -9.38 -5.75 30.33
N VAL A 79 -8.34 -5.82 31.16
CA VAL A 79 -7.04 -5.18 30.90
C VAL A 79 -6.32 -5.87 29.74
N VAL A 80 -6.24 -7.21 29.76
CA VAL A 80 -5.58 -7.99 28.71
C VAL A 80 -6.31 -7.82 27.38
N ALA A 81 -7.65 -7.85 27.37
CA ALA A 81 -8.42 -7.62 26.15
C ALA A 81 -8.17 -6.22 25.58
N SER A 82 -8.14 -5.19 26.42
CA SER A 82 -7.86 -3.81 26.00
C SER A 82 -6.44 -3.66 25.44
N LEU A 83 -5.44 -4.27 26.10
CA LEU A 83 -4.06 -4.31 25.61
C LEU A 83 -3.93 -5.10 24.32
N ALA A 84 -4.66 -6.21 24.17
CA ALA A 84 -4.66 -7.01 22.95
C ALA A 84 -5.22 -6.22 21.76
N VAL A 85 -6.31 -5.47 21.96
CA VAL A 85 -6.85 -4.58 20.93
C VAL A 85 -5.83 -3.51 20.55
N LEU A 86 -5.22 -2.84 21.54
CA LEU A 86 -4.21 -1.80 21.28
C LEU A 86 -2.97 -2.37 20.57
N ALA A 87 -2.47 -3.51 21.02
CA ALA A 87 -1.37 -4.22 20.38
C ALA A 87 -1.71 -4.61 18.94
N THR A 88 -2.94 -5.10 18.70
CA THR A 88 -3.41 -5.46 17.36
C THR A 88 -3.37 -4.25 16.43
N VAL A 89 -3.86 -3.09 16.89
CA VAL A 89 -3.80 -1.84 16.11
C VAL A 89 -2.34 -1.47 15.78
N VAL A 90 -1.45 -1.50 16.77
CA VAL A 90 -0.02 -1.17 16.56
C VAL A 90 0.65 -2.15 15.58
N ILE A 91 0.37 -3.45 15.71
CA ILE A 91 0.87 -4.48 14.81
C ILE A 91 0.40 -4.21 13.38
N ILE A 92 -0.90 -3.94 13.19
CA ILE A 92 -1.47 -3.62 11.87
C ILE A 92 -0.81 -2.37 11.28
N LEU A 93 -0.69 -1.28 12.05
CA LEU A 93 -0.06 -0.05 11.58
C LEU A 93 1.41 -0.27 11.19
N ASN A 94 2.15 -1.06 11.97
CA ASN A 94 3.52 -1.40 11.64
C ASN A 94 3.61 -2.26 10.37
N TRP A 95 2.67 -3.20 10.20
CA TRP A 95 2.56 -4.02 9.01
C TRP A 95 2.28 -3.17 7.77
N ILE A 96 1.34 -2.23 7.85
CA ILE A 96 1.04 -1.29 6.77
C ILE A 96 2.27 -0.46 6.44
N ARG A 97 2.97 0.10 7.44
CA ARG A 97 4.21 0.86 7.22
C ARG A 97 5.26 0.02 6.48
N ARG A 98 5.47 -1.22 6.91
CA ARG A 98 6.43 -2.14 6.29
C ARG A 98 6.02 -2.52 4.88
N LEU A 99 4.74 -2.79 4.66
CA LEU A 99 4.17 -3.09 3.35
C LEU A 99 4.34 -1.90 2.40
N LEU A 100 4.05 -0.68 2.85
CA LEU A 100 4.26 0.54 2.06
C LEU A 100 5.74 0.74 1.71
N MET A 101 6.66 0.59 2.67
CA MET A 101 8.10 0.71 2.41
C MET A 101 8.61 -0.35 1.42
N TRP A 102 8.10 -1.58 1.54
CA TRP A 102 8.45 -2.66 0.62
C TRP A 102 7.86 -2.42 -0.78
N TRP A 103 6.58 -2.04 -0.84
CA TRP A 103 5.87 -1.78 -2.08
C TRP A 103 6.45 -0.58 -2.83
N THR A 104 6.70 0.54 -2.15
CA THR A 104 7.33 1.73 -2.74
C THR A 104 8.72 1.41 -3.27
N ARG A 105 9.54 0.63 -2.54
CA ARG A 105 10.84 0.17 -3.04
C ARG A 105 10.72 -0.68 -4.30
N MET A 106 9.74 -1.59 -4.34
CA MET A 106 9.50 -2.41 -5.52
C MET A 106 8.98 -1.59 -6.71
N ALA A 107 8.02 -0.69 -6.48
CA ALA A 107 7.50 0.21 -7.49
C ALA A 107 8.60 1.10 -8.07
N MET A 108 9.45 1.70 -7.23
CA MET A 108 10.58 2.51 -7.68
C MET A 108 11.54 1.70 -8.55
N ARG A 109 11.81 0.43 -8.18
CA ARG A 109 12.65 -0.47 -8.97
C ARG A 109 12.02 -0.76 -10.33
N ILE A 110 10.72 -1.03 -10.39
CA ILE A 110 9.99 -1.27 -11.65
C ILE A 110 10.04 -0.02 -12.54
N VAL A 111 9.74 1.16 -11.98
CA VAL A 111 9.80 2.43 -12.71
C VAL A 111 11.21 2.69 -13.24
N PHE A 112 12.24 2.46 -12.42
CA PHE A 112 13.63 2.60 -12.83
C PHE A 112 13.99 1.68 -14.01
N TRP A 113 13.62 0.40 -13.94
CA TRP A 113 13.86 -0.54 -15.05
C TRP A 113 13.05 -0.20 -16.30
N ALA A 114 11.79 0.21 -16.15
CA ALA A 114 10.95 0.66 -17.26
C ALA A 114 11.54 1.89 -17.95
N PHE A 115 12.03 2.86 -17.16
CA PHE A 115 12.72 4.04 -17.68
C PHE A 115 14.01 3.68 -18.41
N LEU A 116 14.83 2.80 -17.85
CA LEU A 116 16.06 2.35 -18.48
C LEU A 116 15.79 1.58 -19.78
N ALA A 117 14.76 0.74 -19.80
CA ALA A 117 14.31 0.04 -21.00
C ALA A 117 13.80 1.02 -22.07
N ALA A 118 13.01 2.02 -21.67
CA ALA A 118 12.53 3.07 -22.58
C ALA A 118 13.70 3.88 -23.16
N LEU A 119 14.71 4.23 -22.34
CA LEU A 119 15.94 4.86 -22.81
C LEU A 119 16.69 3.97 -23.80
N GLY A 120 16.88 2.69 -23.48
CA GLY A 120 17.55 1.75 -24.36
C GLY A 120 16.84 1.61 -25.71
N ALA A 121 15.51 1.49 -25.69
CA ALA A 121 14.69 1.43 -26.90
C ALA A 121 14.78 2.73 -27.71
N TRP A 122 14.72 3.88 -27.04
CA TRP A 122 14.80 5.18 -27.69
C TRP A 122 16.16 5.43 -28.37
N ILE A 123 17.25 5.05 -27.68
CA ILE A 123 18.61 5.11 -28.24
C ILE A 123 18.75 4.17 -29.44
N TRP A 124 18.13 2.99 -29.36
CA TRP A 124 18.16 2.00 -30.44
C TRP A 124 17.42 2.47 -31.71
N GLU A 125 16.28 3.16 -31.56
CA GLU A 125 15.53 3.69 -32.70
C GLU A 125 16.12 4.96 -33.33
N ARG A 126 16.72 5.86 -32.52
CA ARG A 126 17.09 7.21 -32.99
C ARG A 126 18.59 7.51 -33.03
N GLY A 127 19.42 6.67 -32.44
CA GLY A 127 20.86 6.89 -32.33
C GLY A 127 21.24 7.88 -31.20
N VAL A 128 22.42 7.68 -30.62
CA VAL A 128 22.88 8.31 -29.37
C VAL A 128 22.95 9.85 -29.43
N PHE A 129 23.24 10.42 -30.60
CA PHE A 129 23.61 11.84 -30.74
C PHE A 129 22.40 12.79 -30.76
N GLU A 130 21.29 12.43 -31.42
CA GLU A 130 20.05 13.23 -31.37
C GLU A 130 19.37 13.12 -30.00
N SER A 131 19.42 11.93 -29.39
CA SER A 131 18.88 11.67 -28.06
C SER A 131 19.53 12.52 -26.95
N ALA A 132 20.84 12.72 -26.99
CA ALA A 132 21.53 13.54 -25.98
C ALA A 132 21.14 15.03 -26.05
N ARG A 133 20.92 15.56 -27.26
CA ARG A 133 20.54 16.96 -27.48
C ARG A 133 19.12 17.24 -26.97
N ASP A 134 18.17 16.37 -27.27
CA ASP A 134 16.79 16.52 -26.78
C ASP A 134 16.71 16.39 -25.26
N MET A 135 17.49 15.47 -24.69
CA MET A 135 17.54 15.29 -23.24
C MET A 135 18.11 16.52 -22.52
N ALA A 136 19.11 17.20 -23.10
CA ALA A 136 19.64 18.45 -22.57
C ALA A 136 18.61 19.58 -22.59
N VAL A 137 17.80 19.69 -23.66
CA VAL A 137 16.75 20.71 -23.75
C VAL A 137 15.62 20.45 -22.75
N ILE A 138 15.20 19.18 -22.61
CA ILE A 138 14.15 18.79 -21.66
C ILE A 138 14.60 19.00 -20.22
N SER A 139 15.82 18.55 -19.88
CA SER A 139 16.39 18.74 -18.53
C SER A 139 16.58 20.22 -18.20
N GLY A 140 17.01 21.04 -19.16
CA GLY A 140 17.11 22.50 -18.99
C GLY A 140 15.76 23.15 -18.69
N LYS A 141 14.68 22.75 -19.38
CA LYS A 141 13.32 23.25 -19.09
C LYS A 141 12.85 22.84 -17.69
N ILE A 142 13.04 21.58 -17.30
CA ILE A 142 12.63 21.07 -15.99
C ILE A 142 13.38 21.79 -14.87
N LEU A 143 14.69 21.99 -15.01
CA LEU A 143 15.49 22.73 -14.04
C LEU A 143 15.07 24.20 -13.94
N GLY A 144 14.73 24.83 -15.07
CA GLY A 144 14.21 26.20 -15.11
C GLY A 144 12.88 26.35 -14.36
N TYR A 145 11.92 25.45 -14.59
CA TYR A 145 10.66 25.46 -13.84
C TYR A 145 10.84 25.11 -12.35
N GLY A 146 11.75 24.18 -12.04
CA GLY A 146 12.10 23.83 -10.66
C GLY A 146 12.70 25.01 -9.88
N ALA A 147 13.57 25.79 -10.53
CA ALA A 147 14.13 27.02 -9.94
C ALA A 147 13.04 28.04 -9.63
N ALA A 148 12.12 28.30 -10.58
CA ALA A 148 11.02 29.24 -10.36
C ALA A 148 10.12 28.85 -9.18
N ILE A 149 9.83 27.55 -9.01
CA ILE A 149 9.02 27.07 -7.87
C ILE A 149 9.79 27.21 -6.56
N LYS A 150 11.09 26.87 -6.55
CA LYS A 150 11.94 27.03 -5.37
C LYS A 150 12.02 28.49 -4.93
N ASP A 151 12.16 29.41 -5.89
CA ASP A 151 12.27 30.85 -5.61
C ASP A 151 10.99 31.40 -4.98
N VAL A 152 9.81 30.97 -5.43
CA VAL A 152 8.52 31.32 -4.81
C VAL A 152 8.45 30.82 -3.35
N TRP A 153 8.94 29.62 -3.09
CA TRP A 153 8.91 29.03 -1.75
C TRP A 153 9.88 29.71 -0.78
N LEU A 154 11.09 30.03 -1.25
CA LEU A 154 12.07 30.79 -0.48
C LEU A 154 11.58 32.20 -0.18
N GLN A 155 10.96 32.86 -1.16
CA GLN A 155 10.38 34.18 -0.96
C GLN A 155 9.31 34.20 0.13
N GLU A 156 8.49 33.15 0.22
CA GLU A 156 7.47 33.05 1.27
C GLU A 156 8.08 32.69 2.63
N TYR A 157 9.12 31.85 2.67
CA TYR A 157 9.86 31.55 3.90
C TYR A 157 10.52 32.81 4.49
N ASP A 158 11.25 33.55 3.66
CA ASP A 158 11.90 34.83 4.03
C ASP A 158 10.85 35.84 4.53
N ARG A 159 9.65 35.84 3.93
CA ARG A 159 8.53 36.68 4.37
C ARG A 159 8.05 36.34 5.78
N TYR A 160 8.04 35.08 6.18
CA TYR A 160 7.68 34.67 7.55
C TYR A 160 8.80 34.96 8.55
N GLU A 161 10.06 34.77 8.17
CA GLU A 161 11.21 35.07 9.02
C GLU A 161 11.34 36.59 9.27
N ALA A 162 11.12 37.41 8.23
CA ALA A 162 11.08 38.86 8.35
C ALA A 162 9.94 39.34 9.28
N GLN A 163 8.77 38.69 9.26
CA GLN A 163 7.67 39.01 10.18
C GLN A 163 7.98 38.64 11.63
N GLN A 164 8.66 37.50 11.87
CA GLN A 164 9.09 37.11 13.21
C GLN A 164 10.20 38.01 13.75
N ALA A 165 11.15 38.42 12.91
CA ALA A 165 12.20 39.38 13.28
C ALA A 165 11.63 40.76 13.66
N MET A 166 10.58 41.21 12.95
CA MET A 166 9.88 42.46 13.28
C MET A 166 9.00 42.35 14.55
N GLY A 167 8.47 41.16 14.85
CA GLY A 167 7.75 40.87 16.10
C GLY A 167 8.68 40.89 17.32
N GLY A 168 9.81 40.19 17.25
CA GLY A 168 10.79 40.13 18.35
C GLY A 168 11.43 41.49 18.68
N THR A 169 11.56 42.38 17.69
CA THR A 169 12.10 43.74 17.93
C THR A 169 11.10 44.64 18.66
N ARG A 170 9.78 44.46 18.45
CA ARG A 170 8.74 45.20 19.19
C ARG A 170 8.64 44.75 20.64
N ASP A 171 8.81 43.46 20.92
CA ASP A 171 8.79 42.92 22.29
C ASP A 171 10.05 43.30 23.09
N ALA A 172 11.21 43.39 22.44
CA ALA A 172 12.43 43.89 23.08
C ALA A 172 12.36 45.39 23.43
N ALA A 173 11.62 46.18 22.66
CA ALA A 173 11.43 47.62 22.90
C ALA A 173 10.38 47.91 23.98
N SER A 174 9.35 47.07 24.14
CA SER A 174 8.32 47.22 25.17
C SER A 174 8.83 46.85 26.57
N GLY A 175 9.70 45.83 26.68
CA GLY A 175 10.33 45.42 27.95
C GLY A 175 11.36 46.41 28.52
N ARG A 176 11.85 47.36 27.73
CA ARG A 176 12.82 48.39 28.17
C ARG A 176 12.14 49.64 28.77
N ARG A 177 10.83 49.82 28.58
CA ARG A 177 10.08 50.98 29.09
C ARG A 177 9.44 50.77 30.47
N SER A 178 9.56 49.58 31.05
CA SER A 178 8.95 49.21 32.35
C SER A 178 9.96 49.06 33.50
N ARG A 179 11.17 49.63 33.38
CA ARG A 179 12.16 49.71 34.46
C ARG A 179 12.48 51.14 34.83
#